data_AF-A0A832EUD7-F1
#
_entry.id   AF-A0A832EUD7-F1
#
_cell.length_a   1.000
_cell.length_b   1.000
_cell.length_c   1.000
_cell.angle_alpha   90.00
_cell.angle_beta   90.00
_cell.angle_gamma   90.00
#
_symmetry.space_group_name_H-M   'P 1'
#
loop_
_entity.id
_entity.type
_entity.pdbx_description
1 polymer ?
#
loop_
_entity_poly.entity_id
_entity_poly.type
_entity_poly.pdbx_seq_one_letter_code
_entity_poly.pdbx_strand_id
1 'polypeptide(L)'
;MSLSRRDFIKTNAIAAAAAAAGVTIPGVDKALAQDADIRWDKTACRFCGTGCSVLVGVKDGKVVATQGDPDAPVNRGLNCIKGYFLTKVMYGKDRLTKPLLRKTDGVYDKEGHFEEVSW
;
A
#
# COMPACT_ATOMS: atom_id res chain seq x y z
N MET A 1 -20.72 -21.02 -7.84
CA MET A 1 -21.78 -21.69 -7.05
C MET A 1 -22.75 -20.61 -6.60
N SER A 2 -24.02 -20.67 -7.00
CA SER A 2 -25.02 -19.68 -6.56
C SER A 2 -25.51 -20.05 -5.15
N LEU A 3 -25.35 -19.14 -4.19
CA LEU A 3 -25.93 -19.31 -2.86
C LEU A 3 -27.46 -19.23 -2.98
N SER A 4 -28.18 -20.25 -2.51
CA SER A 4 -29.64 -20.15 -2.40
C SER A 4 -30.04 -19.32 -1.17
N ARG A 5 -31.22 -18.70 -1.21
CA ARG A 5 -31.78 -17.95 -0.06
C ARG A 5 -31.85 -18.83 1.20
N ARG A 6 -32.11 -20.12 1.02
CA ARG A 6 -32.17 -21.11 2.11
C ARG A 6 -30.80 -21.35 2.73
N ASP A 7 -29.76 -21.45 1.90
CA ASP A 7 -28.40 -21.64 2.38
C ASP A 7 -27.91 -20.40 3.13
N PHE A 8 -28.23 -19.21 2.63
CA PHE A 8 -27.92 -17.94 3.32
C PHE A 8 -28.54 -17.88 4.72
N ILE A 9 -29.82 -18.23 4.87
CA ILE A 9 -30.50 -18.21 6.17
C ILE A 9 -29.85 -19.22 7.14
N LYS A 10 -29.53 -20.43 6.65
CA LYS A 10 -28.86 -21.45 7.47
C LYS A 10 -27.48 -21.00 7.93
N THR A 11 -26.67 -20.42 7.05
CA THR A 11 -25.33 -19.94 7.40
C THR A 11 -25.39 -18.81 8.43
N ASN A 12 -26.33 -17.86 8.31
CA ASN A 12 -26.49 -16.79 9.30
C ASN A 12 -26.97 -17.32 10.66
N ALA A 13 -27.89 -18.28 10.67
CA ALA A 13 -28.35 -18.90 11.91
C ALA A 13 -27.22 -19.64 12.65
N ILE A 14 -26.38 -20.38 11.92
CA ILE A 14 -25.20 -21.05 12.47
C ILE A 14 -24.19 -20.02 13.01
N ALA A 15 -23.92 -18.95 12.24
CA ALA A 15 -23.04 -17.86 12.66
C ALA A 15 -23.49 -17.18 13.96
N ALA A 16 -24.77 -16.82 14.05
CA ALA A 16 -25.33 -16.19 15.24
C ALA A 16 -25.29 -17.12 16.47
N ALA A 17 -25.62 -18.40 16.29
CA ALA A 17 -25.60 -19.37 17.38
C ALA A 17 -24.17 -19.63 17.88
N ALA A 18 -23.20 -19.77 16.97
CA ALA A 18 -21.80 -19.96 17.31
C ALA A 18 -21.22 -18.76 18.05
N ALA A 19 -21.53 -17.54 17.61
CA ALA A 19 -21.12 -16.31 18.28
C ALA A 19 -21.72 -16.19 19.69
N ALA A 20 -23.01 -16.49 19.86
CA ALA A 20 -23.67 -16.47 21.16
C ALA A 20 -23.15 -17.55 22.11
N ALA A 21 -22.80 -18.72 21.58
CA ALA A 21 -22.25 -19.85 22.35
C ALA A 21 -20.74 -19.73 22.62
N GLY A 22 -20.05 -18.76 22.01
CA GLY A 22 -18.58 -18.62 22.10
C GLY A 22 -17.82 -19.77 21.43
N VAL A 23 -18.43 -20.45 20.46
CA VAL A 23 -17.84 -21.59 19.74
C VAL A 23 -17.37 -21.15 18.36
N THR A 24 -16.19 -21.60 17.95
CA THR A 24 -15.67 -21.35 16.60
C THR A 24 -16.35 -22.26 15.57
N ILE A 25 -16.65 -21.73 14.38
CA ILE A 25 -17.24 -22.53 13.30
C ILE A 25 -16.11 -23.20 12.52
N PRO A 26 -16.06 -24.54 12.47
CA PRO A 26 -15.07 -25.26 11.65
C PRO A 26 -15.17 -24.83 10.18
N GLY A 27 -14.08 -24.29 9.62
CA GLY A 27 -14.00 -23.87 8.22
C GLY A 27 -14.20 -22.38 7.94
N VAL A 28 -14.47 -21.55 8.95
CA VAL A 28 -14.54 -20.08 8.82
C VAL A 28 -13.16 -19.40 8.94
N ASP A 29 -12.12 -20.16 9.31
CA ASP A 29 -10.74 -19.68 9.50
C ASP A 29 -10.08 -19.08 8.25
N LYS A 30 -10.68 -19.21 7.06
CA LYS A 30 -10.10 -18.78 5.78
C LYS A 30 -10.61 -17.44 5.23
N ALA A 31 -11.36 -16.67 6.01
CA ALA A 31 -11.81 -15.33 5.62
C ALA A 31 -10.93 -14.19 6.19
N LEU A 32 -9.91 -14.51 6.99
CA LEU A 32 -8.81 -13.58 7.21
C LEU A 32 -7.97 -13.62 5.94
N ALA A 33 -7.86 -12.47 5.26
CA ALA A 33 -7.09 -12.31 4.04
C ALA A 33 -5.80 -13.12 4.12
N GLN A 34 -5.70 -14.19 3.32
CA GLN A 34 -4.41 -14.83 3.11
C GLN A 34 -3.53 -13.79 2.41
N ASP A 35 -2.67 -13.11 3.17
CA ASP A 35 -1.55 -12.31 2.69
C ASP A 35 -0.51 -13.23 2.03
N ALA A 36 -0.91 -13.98 1.02
CA ALA A 36 -0.10 -15.08 0.51
C ALA A 36 1.08 -14.62 -0.37
N ASP A 37 1.24 -13.33 -0.65
CA ASP A 37 2.40 -12.84 -1.42
C ASP A 37 2.68 -11.33 -1.26
N ILE A 38 2.71 -10.83 -0.02
CA ILE A 38 3.18 -9.47 0.25
C ILE A 38 4.52 -9.57 0.99
N ARG A 39 5.60 -9.13 0.34
CA ARG A 39 6.91 -8.99 0.98
C ARG A 39 6.94 -7.69 1.77
N TRP A 40 7.27 -7.77 3.06
CA TRP A 40 7.37 -6.60 3.94
C TRP A 40 8.83 -6.24 4.21
N ASP A 41 9.22 -5.03 3.87
CA ASP A 41 10.58 -4.50 4.09
C ASP A 41 10.54 -3.26 5.00
N LYS A 42 11.54 -3.11 5.86
CA LYS A 42 11.70 -1.93 6.74
C LYS A 42 12.40 -0.79 6.00
N THR A 43 11.93 0.43 6.16
CA THR A 43 12.60 1.64 5.67
C THR A 43 12.27 2.87 6.53
N ALA A 44 12.86 4.02 6.18
CA ALA A 44 12.55 5.31 6.77
C ALA A 44 11.41 6.00 6.00
N CYS A 45 10.55 6.72 6.72
CA CYS A 45 9.55 7.59 6.13
C CYS A 45 10.20 8.67 5.24
N ARG A 46 9.69 8.87 4.03
CA ARG A 46 10.29 9.79 3.02
C ARG A 46 10.10 11.28 3.33
N PHE A 47 9.37 11.65 4.37
CA PHE A 47 8.92 13.03 4.57
C PHE A 47 9.85 13.89 5.44
N CYS A 48 9.55 14.04 6.74
CA CYS A 48 10.21 15.01 7.62
C CYS A 48 11.35 14.39 8.42
N GLY A 49 12.15 15.25 9.07
CA GLY A 49 13.32 14.87 9.86
C GLY A 49 13.04 14.09 11.15
N THR A 50 11.77 13.83 11.49
CA THR A 50 11.41 12.93 12.61
C THR A 50 11.97 11.52 12.36
N GLY A 51 12.00 11.07 11.10
CA GLY A 51 12.61 9.80 10.75
C GLY A 51 11.84 8.57 11.25
N CYS A 52 10.50 8.60 11.21
CA CYS A 52 9.68 7.42 11.55
C CYS A 52 10.13 6.20 10.73
N SER A 53 10.24 5.04 11.37
CA SER A 53 10.44 3.78 10.64
C SER A 53 9.09 3.20 10.22
N VAL A 54 9.06 2.68 9.00
CA VAL A 54 7.86 2.14 8.36
C VAL A 54 8.15 0.78 7.76
N LEU A 55 7.12 -0.07 7.74
CA LEU A 55 7.11 -1.31 6.99
C LEU A 55 6.38 -1.07 5.66
N VAL A 56 6.99 -1.52 4.57
CA VAL A 56 6.49 -1.34 3.20
C VAL A 56 6.16 -2.71 2.63
N GLY A 57 4.89 -2.92 2.31
CA GLY A 57 4.39 -4.14 1.68
C GLY A 57 4.47 -4.03 0.17
N VAL A 58 5.21 -4.96 -0.45
CA VAL A 58 5.43 -5.05 -1.89
C VAL A 58 4.77 -6.31 -2.44
N LYS A 59 4.01 -6.14 -3.52
CA LYS A 59 3.41 -7.23 -4.30
C LYS A 59 3.51 -6.89 -5.78
N ASP A 60 3.86 -7.88 -6.61
CA ASP A 60 4.00 -7.71 -8.07
C ASP A 60 4.89 -6.50 -8.46
N GLY A 61 5.98 -6.30 -7.71
CA GLY A 61 6.91 -5.18 -7.91
C GLY A 61 6.37 -3.79 -7.56
N LYS A 62 5.19 -3.71 -6.92
CA LYS A 62 4.56 -2.45 -6.50
C LYS A 62 4.36 -2.39 -4.99
N VAL A 63 4.52 -1.20 -4.44
CA VAL A 63 4.18 -0.92 -3.05
C VAL A 63 2.67 -0.82 -2.93
N VAL A 64 2.07 -1.76 -2.19
CA VAL A 64 0.62 -1.88 -2.02
C VAL A 64 0.16 -1.44 -0.63
N ALA A 65 1.04 -1.47 0.36
CA ALA A 65 0.73 -1.09 1.75
C ALA A 65 1.93 -0.45 2.45
N THR A 66 1.64 0.43 3.42
CA THR A 66 2.63 0.96 4.35
C THR A 66 2.03 1.07 5.74
N GLN A 67 2.79 0.73 6.76
CA GLN A 67 2.41 0.90 8.17
C GLN A 67 3.61 1.39 8.99
N GLY A 68 3.37 1.95 10.17
CA GLY A 68 4.46 2.27 11.08
C GLY A 68 5.08 0.97 11.60
N ASP A 69 6.39 0.96 11.77
CA ASP A 69 7.09 -0.16 12.39
C ASP A 69 6.85 -0.17 13.91
N PRO A 70 6.18 -1.19 14.49
CA PRO A 70 5.90 -1.28 15.93
C PRO A 70 7.17 -1.28 16.79
N ASP A 71 8.26 -1.84 16.27
CA ASP A 71 9.53 -1.99 16.98
C ASP A 71 10.39 -0.72 16.91
N ALA A 72 9.94 0.31 16.20
CA ALA A 72 10.70 1.53 15.99
C ALA A 72 10.69 2.41 17.25
N PRO A 73 11.86 2.83 17.76
CA PRO A 73 11.92 3.64 18.98
C PRO A 73 11.31 5.05 18.79
N VAL A 74 11.37 5.57 17.56
CA VAL A 74 10.91 6.93 17.21
C VAL A 74 9.39 7.04 17.25
N ASN A 75 8.69 6.09 16.62
CA ASN A 75 7.26 6.22 16.34
C ASN A 75 6.40 5.06 16.85
N ARG A 76 7.00 3.95 17.32
CA ARG A 76 6.31 2.84 17.99
C ARG A 76 5.05 2.37 17.26
N GLY A 77 5.15 2.16 15.95
CA GLY A 77 4.05 1.71 15.09
C GLY A 77 3.12 2.80 14.56
N LEU A 78 3.22 4.03 15.05
CA LEU A 78 2.36 5.13 14.61
C LEU A 78 2.94 5.88 13.42
N ASN A 79 2.06 6.43 12.59
CA ASN A 79 2.39 7.39 11.54
C ASN A 79 1.47 8.61 11.62
N CYS A 80 1.90 9.74 11.03
CA CYS A 80 0.99 10.83 10.70
C CYS A 80 0.30 10.56 9.35
N ILE A 81 -0.67 11.40 8.97
CA ILE A 81 -1.42 11.26 7.71
C ILE A 81 -0.52 11.10 6.48
N LYS A 82 0.60 11.84 6.42
CA LYS A 82 1.57 11.72 5.32
C LYS A 82 2.16 10.31 5.24
N GLY A 83 2.55 9.76 6.39
CA GLY A 83 3.13 8.41 6.52
C GLY A 83 2.14 7.32 6.10
N TYR A 84 0.87 7.41 6.50
CA TYR A 84 -0.15 6.44 6.12
C TYR A 84 -0.44 6.40 4.61
N PHE A 85 -0.16 7.49 3.88
CA PHE A 85 -0.34 7.57 2.43
C PHE A 85 0.97 7.44 1.62
N LEU A 86 2.05 6.94 2.24
CA LEU A 86 3.33 6.72 1.56
C LEU A 86 3.21 5.83 0.31
N THR A 87 2.25 4.89 0.27
CA THR A 87 2.02 4.02 -0.89
C THR A 87 1.73 4.80 -2.18
N LYS A 88 1.12 5.99 -2.09
CA LYS A 88 0.56 6.68 -3.26
C LYS A 88 1.54 7.62 -3.96
N VAL A 89 2.55 8.12 -3.25
CA VAL A 89 3.39 9.24 -3.72
C VAL A 89 4.25 8.91 -4.95
N MET A 90 4.49 7.63 -5.22
CA MET A 90 5.30 7.18 -6.36
C MET A 90 4.50 7.00 -7.66
N TYR A 91 3.18 7.10 -7.60
CA TYR A 91 2.27 6.71 -8.67
C TYR A 91 1.49 7.89 -9.27
N GLY A 92 2.05 9.10 -9.19
CA GLY A 92 1.55 10.26 -9.94
C GLY A 92 1.59 10.00 -11.44
N LYS A 93 0.53 10.41 -12.17
CA LYS A 93 0.39 10.19 -13.62
C LYS A 93 1.46 10.92 -14.44
N ASP A 94 1.99 12.01 -13.90
CA ASP A 94 2.95 12.95 -14.47
C ASP A 94 4.40 12.69 -14.01
N ARG A 95 4.69 11.50 -13.46
CA ARG A 95 6.04 11.14 -13.04
C ARG A 95 7.02 11.23 -14.21
N LEU A 96 8.09 12.00 -14.04
CA LEU A 96 9.15 12.13 -15.05
C LEU A 96 9.80 10.76 -15.33
N THR A 97 9.89 10.40 -16.61
CA THR A 97 10.44 9.10 -17.08
C THR A 97 11.67 9.24 -17.97
N LYS A 98 11.98 10.46 -18.42
CA LYS A 98 13.10 10.78 -19.29
C LYS A 98 13.79 12.07 -18.85
N PRO A 99 15.08 12.26 -19.14
CA PRO A 99 15.74 13.55 -19.04
C PRO A 99 15.05 14.60 -19.92
N LEU A 100 14.92 15.81 -19.39
CA LEU A 100 14.36 16.96 -20.10
C LEU A 100 15.39 18.09 -20.06
N LEU A 101 15.71 18.65 -21.22
CA LEU A 101 16.64 19.78 -21.35
C LEU A 101 15.94 20.94 -22.05
N ARG A 102 16.19 22.17 -21.60
CA ARG A 102 15.73 23.36 -22.30
C ARG A 102 16.56 23.59 -23.55
N LYS A 103 15.89 23.72 -24.70
CA LYS A 103 16.56 23.89 -26.00
C LYS A 103 15.85 24.92 -26.88
N THR A 104 16.66 25.56 -27.72
CA THR A 104 16.26 26.37 -28.87
C THR A 104 17.18 25.98 -30.01
N ASP A 105 16.63 25.73 -31.20
CA ASP A 105 17.40 25.35 -32.40
C ASP A 105 18.38 24.17 -32.19
N GLY A 106 17.98 23.18 -31.38
CA GLY A 106 18.74 21.96 -31.17
C GLY A 106 19.89 22.05 -30.18
N VAL A 107 20.17 23.22 -29.60
CA VAL A 107 21.21 23.43 -28.58
C VAL A 107 20.60 23.84 -27.24
N TYR A 108 21.36 23.70 -26.15
CA TYR A 108 20.92 24.16 -24.83
C TYR A 108 20.66 25.67 -24.86
N ASP A 109 19.50 26.07 -24.35
CA ASP A 109 19.11 27.46 -24.17
C ASP A 109 18.37 27.59 -22.83
N LYS A 110 18.74 28.58 -22.03
CA LYS A 110 18.10 28.84 -20.73
C LYS A 110 16.62 29.22 -20.89
N GLU A 111 16.31 29.93 -21.98
CA GLU A 111 14.95 30.40 -22.29
C GLU A 111 14.19 29.42 -23.19
N GLY A 112 14.82 28.32 -23.61
CA GLY A 112 14.22 27.30 -24.45
C GLY A 112 13.13 26.46 -23.77
N HIS A 113 12.42 25.68 -24.57
CA HIS A 113 11.40 24.74 -24.11
C HIS A 113 12.02 23.39 -23.73
N PHE A 114 11.39 22.67 -22.81
CA PHE A 114 11.84 21.32 -22.44
C PHE A 114 11.62 20.35 -23.59
N GLU A 115 12.69 19.74 -24.06
CA GLU A 115 12.70 18.62 -25.00
C GLU A 115 13.26 17.37 -24.31
N GLU A 116 12.79 16.19 -24.72
CA GLU A 116 13.35 14.92 -24.27
C GLU A 116 14.78 14.73 -24.81
N VAL A 117 15.70 14.27 -23.95
CA VAL A 117 17.07 13.92 -24.33
C VAL A 117 17.45 12.55 -23.76
N SER A 118 18.52 11.94 -24.29
CA SER A 118 19.08 10.71 -23.72
C SER A 118 19.78 10.98 -22.38
N TRP A 119 19.93 9.92 -21.57
CA TRP A 119 20.75 9.93 -20.36
C TRP A 119 22.24 10.10 -20.66
#